data_AF-A0A553N823-F1
#
_entry.id   AF-A0A553N823-F1
#
_cell.length_a   1.000
_cell.length_b   1.000
_cell.length_c   1.000
_cell.angle_alpha   90.00
_cell.angle_beta   90.00
_cell.angle_gamma   90.00
#
_symmetry.space_group_name_H-M   'P 1'
#
loop_
_entity.id
_entity.type
_entity.pdbx_description
1 polymer ?
#
loop_
_entity_poly.entity_id
_entity_poly.type
_entity_poly.pdbx_seq_one_letter_code
_entity_poly.pdbx_strand_id
1 'polypeptide(L)'
;MNFSYQGSTLDYWGRHSTYDHGSVYHEEAPPTSQVESPSTSPWWSLDEDDDLKGCVEKSGYISVRLRHGIHLSITSNQGVEVVNTKQNVSLALSSCGTQMAMVHPYGRILQYNTRIEIETVNEVSVKNAKIWPRGVSFTADNCSMIYLLDAAGARTTTDTFHDLHSTDITNGVLTRSWYASFQSKPDVVNDCLVALNKSRHWVDDEGNDFLKINGVLIKQTRDGYVSVERKNGLEVFDLRTSPNNGTVRFQSSFLYVTGSMGKEAHVFVKSKERRIHYNGASFVVRNGGHSAGFNEFGVLKIW
;
A
#
# COMPACT_ATOMS: atom_id res chain seq x y z
N MET A 1 26.83 7.48 -34.79
CA MET A 1 27.07 6.42 -33.78
C MET A 1 25.79 6.28 -32.98
N ASN A 2 24.98 5.28 -33.33
CA ASN A 2 23.75 4.91 -32.65
C ASN A 2 24.07 3.73 -31.73
N PHE A 3 23.58 3.76 -30.49
CA PHE A 3 23.44 2.54 -29.69
C PHE A 3 22.01 2.46 -29.16
N SER A 4 21.30 1.47 -29.67
CA SER A 4 20.00 0.99 -29.20
C SER A 4 20.19 0.12 -27.96
N TYR A 5 19.34 0.30 -26.96
CA TYR A 5 19.24 -0.60 -25.81
C TYR A 5 17.89 -1.30 -25.87
N GLN A 6 17.89 -2.59 -26.21
CA GLN A 6 16.79 -3.52 -25.97
C GLN A 6 17.11 -4.27 -24.68
N GLY A 7 16.26 -4.13 -23.67
CA GLY A 7 16.32 -4.89 -22.42
C GLY A 7 14.92 -5.34 -22.06
N SER A 8 14.69 -6.63 -22.24
CA SER A 8 13.45 -7.37 -22.01
C SER A 8 12.98 -7.34 -20.55
N THR A 9 11.71 -7.03 -20.34
CA THR A 9 10.95 -7.35 -19.12
C THR A 9 10.70 -8.85 -19.06
N LEU A 10 11.23 -9.51 -18.03
CA LEU A 10 10.86 -10.87 -17.65
C LEU A 10 9.63 -10.79 -16.74
N ASP A 11 8.47 -11.10 -17.33
CA ASP A 11 7.27 -11.49 -16.61
C ASP A 11 7.49 -12.88 -16.00
N TYR A 12 7.44 -12.99 -14.67
CA TYR A 12 7.51 -14.27 -13.96
C TYR A 12 6.21 -14.46 -13.17
N TRP A 13 5.16 -14.93 -13.84
CA TRP A 13 3.99 -15.51 -13.20
C TRP A 13 3.64 -16.80 -13.94
N GLY A 14 3.76 -17.92 -13.24
CA GLY A 14 3.21 -19.21 -13.65
C GLY A 14 4.22 -20.35 -13.66
N ARG A 15 4.06 -21.29 -12.71
CA ARG A 15 4.02 -22.72 -13.04
C ARG A 15 3.38 -23.53 -11.91
N HIS A 16 2.52 -24.43 -12.36
CA HIS A 16 1.77 -25.44 -11.64
C HIS A 16 2.67 -26.41 -10.86
N SER A 17 2.18 -26.84 -9.70
CA SER A 17 2.67 -28.00 -8.94
C SER A 17 1.92 -29.25 -9.40
N THR A 18 2.66 -30.29 -9.79
CA THR A 18 2.17 -31.66 -9.92
C THR A 18 2.78 -32.51 -8.81
N TYR A 19 1.92 -33.26 -8.11
CA TYR A 19 2.27 -34.27 -7.11
C TYR A 19 3.03 -35.44 -7.74
N ASP A 20 3.99 -35.99 -7.01
CA ASP A 20 4.33 -37.42 -7.10
C ASP A 20 4.86 -37.98 -5.78
N HIS A 21 4.61 -39.27 -5.56
CA HIS A 21 4.74 -40.05 -4.33
C HIS A 21 6.10 -40.77 -4.18
N GLY A 22 6.47 -41.07 -2.92
CA GLY A 22 7.47 -42.08 -2.53
C GLY A 22 8.79 -41.47 -2.08
N SER A 23 9.51 -41.95 -1.07
CA SER A 23 9.44 -43.15 -0.25
C SER A 23 10.25 -42.91 1.03
N VAL A 24 9.93 -43.68 2.07
CA VAL A 24 10.47 -43.60 3.44
C VAL A 24 11.88 -44.20 3.51
N TYR A 25 12.83 -43.44 4.04
CA TYR A 25 14.08 -43.97 4.59
C TYR A 25 14.29 -43.39 5.99
N HIS A 26 14.39 -44.29 6.97
CA HIS A 26 14.83 -44.00 8.34
C HIS A 26 16.34 -43.85 8.34
N GLU A 27 16.84 -42.72 8.84
CA GLU A 27 18.25 -42.55 9.17
C GLU A 27 18.34 -41.90 10.57
N GLU A 28 19.13 -42.52 11.44
CA GLU A 28 19.22 -42.26 12.88
C GLU A 28 19.84 -40.89 13.19
N ALA A 29 19.29 -40.23 14.22
CA ALA A 29 19.73 -38.91 14.66
C ALA A 29 21.02 -38.97 15.51
N PRO A 30 22.01 -38.08 15.28
CA PRO A 30 23.12 -37.86 16.21
C PRO A 30 22.71 -36.90 17.36
N PRO A 31 23.42 -36.93 18.50
CA PRO A 31 22.97 -36.32 19.75
C PRO A 31 22.97 -34.79 19.69
N THR A 32 21.86 -34.20 20.14
CA THR A 32 21.63 -32.75 20.19
C THR A 32 22.41 -32.13 21.35
N SER A 33 23.53 -31.46 21.06
CA SER A 33 24.10 -30.48 21.97
C SER A 33 23.19 -29.25 22.00
N GLN A 34 22.70 -28.89 23.19
CA GLN A 34 21.92 -27.68 23.40
C GLN A 34 22.81 -26.46 23.16
N VAL A 35 22.67 -25.87 21.97
CA VAL A 35 23.03 -24.47 21.75
C VAL A 35 21.75 -23.67 22.00
N GLU A 36 21.70 -22.94 23.11
CA GLU A 36 20.63 -22.00 23.40
C GLU A 36 20.52 -21.00 22.24
N SER A 37 19.42 -21.09 21.50
CA SER A 37 19.04 -20.09 20.52
C SER A 37 18.59 -18.83 21.26
N PRO A 38 19.03 -17.62 20.84
CA PRO A 38 18.48 -16.40 21.41
C PRO A 38 16.98 -16.37 21.09
N SER A 39 16.16 -16.26 22.14
CA SER A 39 14.71 -16.34 22.11
C SER A 39 14.13 -15.36 21.09
N THR A 40 13.74 -15.85 19.91
CA THR A 40 12.83 -15.13 19.02
C THR A 40 11.42 -15.41 19.52
N SER A 41 10.87 -14.48 20.30
CA SER A 41 9.45 -14.51 20.60
C SER A 41 8.64 -14.37 19.29
N PRO A 42 7.61 -15.19 19.07
CA PRO A 42 6.79 -15.12 17.86
C PRO A 42 5.94 -13.84 17.82
N TRP A 43 5.64 -13.34 16.61
CA TRP A 43 4.98 -12.04 16.30
C TRP A 43 3.60 -11.78 16.94
N TRP A 44 3.06 -12.72 17.70
CA TRP A 44 1.77 -12.62 18.39
C TRP A 44 1.89 -12.53 19.92
N SER A 45 3.08 -12.66 20.52
CA SER A 45 3.28 -12.33 21.94
C SER A 45 3.59 -10.84 22.07
N LEU A 46 2.54 -10.02 22.01
CA LEU A 46 2.57 -8.59 22.26
C LEU A 46 2.39 -8.37 23.76
N ASP A 47 3.49 -8.09 24.46
CA ASP A 47 3.36 -7.25 25.64
C ASP A 47 2.79 -5.90 25.16
N GLU A 48 1.69 -5.48 25.79
CA GLU A 48 0.96 -4.22 25.60
C GLU A 48 1.78 -2.99 26.07
N ASP A 49 3.09 -3.00 25.87
CA ASP A 49 3.88 -1.79 26.01
C ASP A 49 3.56 -0.89 24.81
N ASP A 50 2.64 0.04 25.02
CA ASP A 50 2.23 1.13 24.14
C ASP A 50 3.37 2.16 23.94
N ASP A 51 4.63 1.72 24.00
CA ASP A 51 5.83 2.54 23.93
C ASP A 51 6.38 2.60 22.50
N LEU A 52 6.86 3.79 22.14
CA LEU A 52 7.59 4.03 20.90
C LEU A 52 8.87 3.16 20.86
N LYS A 53 8.94 2.19 19.95
CA LYS A 53 10.08 1.28 19.79
C LYS A 53 10.54 1.25 18.34
N GLY A 54 11.85 1.41 18.11
CA GLY A 54 12.45 1.37 16.77
C GLY A 54 13.61 0.36 16.69
N CYS A 55 13.65 -0.44 15.63
CA CYS A 55 14.73 -1.39 15.38
C CYS A 55 15.08 -1.48 13.88
N VAL A 56 16.21 -2.10 13.56
CA VAL A 56 16.57 -2.45 12.18
C VAL A 56 16.35 -3.93 11.99
N GLU A 57 15.51 -4.27 11.02
CA GLU A 57 15.22 -5.66 10.66
C GLU A 57 16.36 -6.27 9.85
N LYS A 58 16.57 -7.59 9.97
CA LYS A 58 17.60 -8.33 9.20
C LYS A 58 17.42 -8.19 7.69
N SER A 59 16.17 -8.02 7.26
CA SER A 59 15.83 -7.70 5.88
C SER A 59 16.47 -6.40 5.42
N GLY A 60 16.76 -5.42 6.28
CA GLY A 60 17.39 -4.16 5.87
C GLY A 60 16.37 -3.03 5.69
N TYR A 61 15.46 -2.90 6.64
CA TYR A 61 14.61 -1.73 6.80
C TYR A 61 14.48 -1.40 8.29
N ILE A 62 14.12 -0.15 8.59
CA ILE A 62 13.84 0.33 9.94
C ILE A 62 12.37 0.03 10.24
N SER A 63 12.11 -0.68 11.33
CA SER A 63 10.77 -0.95 11.85
C SER A 63 10.53 -0.05 13.06
N VAL A 64 9.39 0.64 13.08
CA VAL A 64 8.98 1.53 14.17
C VAL A 64 7.58 1.15 14.61
N ARG A 65 7.43 0.81 15.88
CA ARG A 65 6.14 0.64 16.55
C ARG A 65 5.78 1.96 17.23
N LEU A 66 4.65 2.52 16.84
CA LEU A 66 4.04 3.66 17.50
C LEU A 66 2.87 3.18 18.38
N ARG A 67 2.29 4.11 19.14
CA ARG A 67 1.13 3.85 19.99
C ARG A 67 -0.08 3.41 19.17
N HIS A 68 -1.06 2.81 19.85
CA HIS A 68 -2.37 2.50 19.26
C HIS A 68 -2.33 1.51 18.07
N GLY A 69 -1.32 0.64 18.01
CA GLY A 69 -1.22 -0.39 16.97
C GLY A 69 -0.86 0.16 15.59
N ILE A 70 -0.08 1.26 15.54
CA ILE A 70 0.48 1.76 14.29
C ILE A 70 1.93 1.29 14.14
N HIS A 71 2.23 0.69 13.00
CA HIS A 71 3.57 0.23 12.64
C HIS A 71 4.04 0.94 11.39
N LEU A 72 5.33 1.25 11.33
CA LEU A 72 5.97 1.83 10.15
C LEU A 72 7.19 1.01 9.76
N SER A 73 7.36 0.86 8.45
CA SER A 73 8.57 0.31 7.85
C SER A 73 9.21 1.38 6.96
N ILE A 74 10.50 1.64 7.13
CA ILE A 74 11.24 2.63 6.34
C ILE A 74 12.49 1.96 5.76
N THR A 75 12.60 1.86 4.44
CA THR A 75 13.79 1.33 3.78
C THR A 75 14.93 2.36 3.75
N SER A 76 16.17 1.91 3.52
CA SER A 76 17.33 2.81 3.45
C SER A 76 17.21 3.88 2.35
N ASN A 77 16.50 3.58 1.27
CA ASN A 77 16.16 4.51 0.19
C ASN A 77 14.81 5.24 0.37
N GLN A 78 14.27 5.29 1.60
CA GLN A 78 13.05 6.04 1.95
C GLN A 78 11.75 5.55 1.30
N GLY A 79 11.67 4.27 0.94
CA GLY A 79 10.38 3.60 0.80
C GLY A 79 9.71 3.52 2.17
N VAL A 80 8.40 3.74 2.21
CA VAL A 80 7.64 3.85 3.48
C VAL A 80 6.42 2.95 3.42
N GLU A 81 6.16 2.23 4.50
CA GLU A 81 4.90 1.54 4.75
C GLU A 81 4.35 1.97 6.11
N VAL A 82 3.04 2.13 6.19
CA VAL A 82 2.30 2.42 7.43
C VAL A 82 1.19 1.40 7.56
N VAL A 83 1.17 0.66 8.67
CA VAL A 83 0.16 -0.35 8.97
C VAL A 83 -0.58 0.05 10.24
N ASN A 84 -1.89 0.16 10.14
CA ASN A 84 -2.81 0.36 11.24
C ASN A 84 -3.53 -0.96 11.51
N THR A 85 -3.05 -1.70 12.50
CA THR A 85 -3.52 -3.06 12.80
C THR A 85 -4.90 -3.06 13.43
N LYS A 86 -5.28 -2.00 14.15
CA LYS A 86 -6.62 -1.88 14.75
C LYS A 86 -7.73 -1.80 13.69
N GLN A 87 -7.44 -1.20 12.54
CA GLN A 87 -8.43 -0.92 11.50
C GLN A 87 -8.18 -1.70 10.20
N ASN A 88 -7.18 -2.58 10.16
CA ASN A 88 -6.77 -3.31 8.95
C ASN A 88 -6.52 -2.38 7.74
N VAL A 89 -5.83 -1.27 8.00
CA VAL A 89 -5.47 -0.30 6.98
C VAL A 89 -3.96 -0.32 6.77
N SER A 90 -3.53 -0.42 5.52
CA SER A 90 -2.11 -0.35 5.15
C SER A 90 -1.91 0.66 4.03
N LEU A 91 -0.81 1.43 4.10
CA LEU A 91 -0.36 2.38 3.09
C LEU A 91 1.08 2.10 2.74
N ALA A 92 1.44 2.14 1.45
CA ALA A 92 2.83 1.99 1.03
C ALA A 92 3.21 3.00 -0.06
N LEU A 93 4.40 3.57 0.05
CA LEU A 93 5.02 4.48 -0.90
C LEU A 93 6.37 3.91 -1.34
N SER A 94 6.60 3.81 -2.64
CA SER A 94 7.90 3.38 -3.14
C SER A 94 9.00 4.42 -2.92
N SER A 95 10.25 3.96 -2.86
CA SER A 95 11.42 4.84 -2.71
C SER A 95 11.56 5.87 -3.83
N CYS A 96 11.20 5.54 -5.07
CA CYS A 96 11.19 6.51 -6.17
C CYS A 96 9.97 7.44 -6.17
N GLY A 97 8.95 7.16 -5.35
CA GLY A 97 7.72 7.96 -5.27
C GLY A 97 6.77 7.78 -6.46
N THR A 98 6.98 6.76 -7.30
CA THR A 98 6.18 6.51 -8.51
C THR A 98 5.22 5.32 -8.38
N GLN A 99 5.20 4.66 -7.23
CA GLN A 99 4.23 3.62 -6.90
C GLN A 99 3.68 3.86 -5.50
N MET A 100 2.37 3.69 -5.37
CA MET A 100 1.64 3.89 -4.13
C MET A 100 0.59 2.81 -4.00
N ALA A 101 0.38 2.28 -2.81
CA ALA A 101 -0.68 1.32 -2.52
C ALA A 101 -1.44 1.69 -1.25
N MET A 102 -2.73 1.37 -1.25
CA MET A 102 -3.60 1.42 -0.08
C MET A 102 -4.39 0.12 -0.01
N VAL A 103 -4.42 -0.47 1.18
CA VAL A 103 -5.39 -1.48 1.57
C VAL A 103 -6.26 -0.88 2.66
N HIS A 104 -7.58 -0.86 2.43
CA HIS A 104 -8.58 -0.41 3.38
C HIS A 104 -9.77 -1.38 3.32
N PRO A 105 -10.52 -1.61 4.41
CA PRO A 105 -11.62 -2.58 4.41
C PRO A 105 -12.71 -2.34 3.34
N TYR A 106 -12.89 -1.08 2.90
CA TYR A 106 -13.83 -0.71 1.84
C TYR A 106 -13.23 -0.65 0.43
N GLY A 107 -11.93 -0.86 0.27
CA GLY A 107 -11.32 -0.85 -1.05
C GLY A 107 -9.80 -0.91 -1.05
N ARG A 108 -9.26 -1.41 -2.16
CA ARG A 108 -7.82 -1.48 -2.42
C ARG A 108 -7.48 -0.58 -3.58
N ILE A 109 -6.36 0.12 -3.49
CA ILE A 109 -5.89 1.06 -4.51
C ILE A 109 -4.42 0.80 -4.81
N LEU A 110 -4.08 0.74 -6.08
CA LEU A 110 -2.71 0.62 -6.55
C LEU A 110 -2.44 1.66 -7.64
N GLN A 111 -1.52 2.57 -7.37
CA GLN A 111 -0.94 3.45 -8.38
C GLN A 111 0.38 2.87 -8.86
N TYR A 112 0.51 2.77 -10.18
CA TYR A 112 1.72 2.33 -10.84
C TYR A 112 1.84 3.04 -12.19
N ASN A 113 3.03 3.58 -12.48
CA ASN A 113 3.24 4.42 -13.67
C ASN A 113 2.20 5.56 -13.73
N THR A 114 1.51 5.72 -14.85
CA THR A 114 0.44 6.71 -15.06
C THR A 114 -0.96 6.16 -14.80
N ARG A 115 -1.07 5.02 -14.11
CA ARG A 115 -2.31 4.31 -13.85
C ARG A 115 -2.62 4.26 -12.36
N ILE A 116 -3.91 4.33 -12.03
CA ILE A 116 -4.42 4.14 -10.67
C ILE A 116 -5.58 3.16 -10.79
N GLU A 117 -5.42 1.98 -10.20
CA GLU A 117 -6.48 0.98 -10.10
C GLU A 117 -7.10 1.00 -8.71
N ILE A 118 -8.40 0.75 -8.68
CA ILE A 118 -9.19 0.58 -7.47
C ILE A 118 -10.10 -0.62 -7.63
N GLU A 119 -10.16 -1.41 -6.57
CA GLU A 119 -11.09 -2.53 -6.42
C GLU A 119 -11.87 -2.34 -5.12
N THR A 120 -13.19 -2.46 -5.20
CA THR A 120 -14.10 -2.38 -4.06
C THR A 120 -15.05 -3.56 -4.09
N VAL A 121 -15.35 -4.12 -2.92
CA VAL A 121 -16.19 -5.30 -2.78
C VAL A 121 -17.39 -4.96 -1.90
N ASN A 122 -18.58 -5.44 -2.28
CA ASN A 122 -19.74 -5.56 -1.40
C ASN A 122 -20.53 -6.83 -1.69
N GLU A 123 -21.65 -7.00 -0.99
CA GLU A 123 -22.55 -8.16 -1.12
C GLU A 123 -23.12 -8.33 -2.54
N VAL A 124 -23.18 -7.26 -3.33
CA VAL A 124 -23.78 -7.28 -4.67
C VAL A 124 -22.77 -7.71 -5.73
N SER A 125 -21.54 -7.16 -5.68
CA SER A 125 -20.58 -7.30 -6.77
C SER A 125 -19.20 -6.76 -6.38
N VAL A 126 -18.14 -7.30 -6.98
CA VAL A 126 -16.82 -6.67 -7.05
C VAL A 126 -16.83 -5.60 -8.14
N LYS A 127 -16.33 -4.41 -7.83
CA LYS A 127 -16.29 -3.26 -8.75
C LYS A 127 -14.85 -2.82 -8.92
N ASN A 128 -14.46 -2.67 -10.17
CA ASN A 128 -13.11 -2.36 -10.58
C ASN A 128 -13.11 -1.07 -11.40
N ALA A 129 -12.12 -0.21 -11.17
CA ALA A 129 -11.88 0.92 -12.03
C ALA A 129 -10.40 1.28 -12.15
N LYS A 130 -10.06 1.90 -13.28
CA LYS A 130 -8.70 2.26 -13.65
C LYS A 130 -8.69 3.67 -14.23
N ILE A 131 -8.05 4.61 -13.53
CA ILE A 131 -7.67 5.90 -14.11
C ILE A 131 -6.40 5.67 -14.93
N TRP A 132 -6.40 6.08 -16.19
CA TRP A 132 -5.26 5.95 -17.09
C TRP A 132 -5.32 7.00 -18.21
N PRO A 133 -4.27 7.24 -19.01
CA PRO A 133 -4.23 8.39 -19.92
C PRO A 133 -5.48 8.59 -20.81
N ARG A 134 -6.16 7.52 -21.23
CA ARG A 134 -7.36 7.58 -22.09
C ARG A 134 -8.68 7.87 -21.36
N GLY A 135 -8.73 7.79 -20.04
CA GLY A 135 -9.96 8.07 -19.28
C GLY A 135 -10.05 7.25 -18.00
N VAL A 136 -11.27 6.86 -17.65
CA VAL A 136 -11.54 5.94 -16.54
C VAL A 136 -12.23 4.69 -17.08
N SER A 137 -11.52 3.57 -17.08
CA SER A 137 -12.13 2.27 -17.35
C SER A 137 -12.79 1.76 -16.08
N PHE A 138 -13.97 1.15 -16.15
CA PHE A 138 -14.65 0.58 -15.00
C PHE A 138 -15.55 -0.59 -15.38
N THR A 139 -15.73 -1.51 -14.44
CA THR A 139 -16.58 -2.70 -14.60
C THR A 139 -17.05 -3.21 -13.24
N ALA A 140 -17.97 -4.16 -13.27
CA ALA A 140 -18.35 -4.99 -12.15
C ALA A 140 -18.35 -6.46 -12.58
N ASP A 141 -18.09 -7.38 -11.67
CA ASP A 141 -18.11 -8.84 -11.92
C ASP A 141 -19.50 -9.37 -12.32
N ASN A 142 -20.57 -8.68 -11.93
CA ASN A 142 -21.94 -8.93 -12.37
C ASN A 142 -22.29 -8.28 -13.72
N CYS A 143 -21.32 -7.65 -14.40
CA CYS A 143 -21.48 -7.04 -15.71
C CYS A 143 -20.65 -7.77 -16.78
N SER A 144 -21.22 -7.94 -17.97
CA SER A 144 -20.53 -8.62 -19.09
C SER A 144 -19.54 -7.72 -19.85
N MET A 145 -19.62 -6.41 -19.64
CA MET A 145 -18.88 -5.41 -20.41
C MET A 145 -18.05 -4.51 -19.50
N ILE A 146 -16.90 -4.08 -20.03
CA ILE A 146 -16.07 -3.06 -19.43
C ILE A 146 -16.37 -1.74 -20.13
N TYR A 147 -16.51 -0.68 -19.34
CA TYR A 147 -16.84 0.65 -19.82
C TYR A 147 -15.61 1.55 -19.73
N LEU A 148 -15.48 2.48 -20.67
CA LEU A 148 -14.53 3.57 -20.67
C LEU A 148 -15.31 4.88 -20.63
N LEU A 149 -15.05 5.69 -19.61
CA LEU A 149 -15.54 7.06 -19.49
C LEU A 149 -14.43 8.04 -19.91
N ASP A 150 -14.61 8.68 -21.06
CA ASP A 150 -13.70 9.71 -21.56
C ASP A 150 -14.43 11.00 -21.96
N ALA A 151 -13.73 11.91 -22.64
CA ALA A 151 -14.30 13.18 -23.08
C ALA A 151 -15.45 13.05 -24.09
N ALA A 152 -15.65 11.85 -24.68
CA ALA A 152 -16.80 11.56 -25.55
C ALA A 152 -17.96 10.90 -24.78
N GLY A 153 -17.84 10.68 -23.47
CA GLY A 153 -18.82 10.00 -22.64
C GLY A 153 -18.48 8.52 -22.40
N ALA A 154 -19.50 7.75 -22.03
CA ALA A 154 -19.36 6.33 -21.69
C ALA A 154 -19.47 5.45 -22.95
N ARG A 155 -18.53 4.54 -23.15
CA ARG A 155 -18.55 3.52 -24.21
C ARG A 155 -17.96 2.21 -23.72
N THR A 156 -18.13 1.12 -24.46
CA THR A 156 -17.52 -0.17 -24.13
C THR A 156 -16.04 -0.22 -24.50
N THR A 157 -15.28 -1.08 -23.83
CA THR A 157 -13.84 -1.29 -24.06
C THR A 157 -13.41 -2.71 -23.67
N THR A 158 -12.12 -3.03 -23.88
CA THR A 158 -11.49 -4.33 -23.62
C THR A 158 -10.29 -4.19 -22.68
N ASP A 159 -10.38 -3.29 -21.69
CA ASP A 159 -9.32 -3.12 -20.69
C ASP A 159 -9.25 -4.37 -19.79
N THR A 160 -8.19 -4.47 -18.98
CA THR A 160 -8.05 -5.53 -17.98
C THR A 160 -7.85 -4.91 -16.61
N PHE A 161 -8.07 -5.65 -15.53
CA PHE A 161 -7.83 -5.15 -14.17
C PHE A 161 -6.92 -6.14 -13.44
N HIS A 162 -6.05 -5.62 -12.58
CA HIS A 162 -5.33 -6.45 -11.64
C HIS A 162 -6.30 -6.89 -10.56
N ASP A 163 -6.19 -8.15 -10.15
CA ASP A 163 -6.80 -8.61 -8.91
C ASP A 163 -5.98 -8.03 -7.74
N LEU A 164 -6.51 -6.98 -7.10
CA LEU A 164 -5.81 -6.29 -6.01
C LEU A 164 -5.91 -7.07 -4.69
N HIS A 165 -6.72 -8.13 -4.63
CA HIS A 165 -6.85 -9.05 -3.51
C HIS A 165 -5.91 -10.26 -3.60
N SER A 166 -5.48 -10.64 -4.81
CA SER A 166 -4.59 -11.78 -5.05
C SER A 166 -3.24 -11.71 -4.34
N THR A 167 -2.74 -10.50 -4.06
CA THR A 167 -1.45 -10.26 -3.42
C THR A 167 -1.54 -9.14 -2.39
N ASP A 168 -0.55 -9.09 -1.48
CA ASP A 168 -0.36 -7.93 -0.61
C ASP A 168 0.30 -6.81 -1.42
N ILE A 169 -0.55 -5.93 -1.98
CA ILE A 169 -0.11 -4.82 -2.84
C ILE A 169 0.77 -3.80 -2.10
N THR A 170 0.58 -3.64 -0.79
CA THR A 170 1.39 -2.73 0.05
C THR A 170 2.79 -3.29 0.25
N ASN A 171 2.89 -4.58 0.63
CA ASN A 171 4.16 -5.27 0.72
C ASN A 171 4.86 -5.33 -0.64
N GLY A 172 4.13 -5.56 -1.74
CA GLY A 172 4.69 -5.54 -3.09
C GLY A 172 5.37 -4.22 -3.46
N VAL A 173 4.81 -3.08 -3.05
CA VAL A 173 5.42 -1.74 -3.24
C VAL A 173 6.67 -1.56 -2.37
N LEU A 174 6.62 -1.99 -1.11
CA LEU A 174 7.75 -1.87 -0.18
C LEU A 174 8.91 -2.79 -0.59
N THR A 175 8.61 -4.06 -0.88
CA THR A 175 9.58 -5.08 -1.31
C THR A 175 10.33 -4.66 -2.58
N ARG A 176 9.66 -3.99 -3.54
CA ARG A 176 10.37 -3.42 -4.71
C ARG A 176 11.37 -2.32 -4.32
N SER A 177 11.01 -1.46 -3.36
CA SER A 177 11.91 -0.42 -2.84
C SER A 177 13.09 -1.03 -2.11
N TRP A 178 12.83 -2.11 -1.39
CA TRP A 178 13.81 -2.90 -0.69
C TRP A 178 14.83 -3.56 -1.65
N TYR A 179 14.37 -4.31 -2.65
CA TYR A 179 15.24 -4.90 -3.67
C TYR A 179 16.11 -3.85 -4.40
N ALA A 180 15.52 -2.70 -4.73
CA ALA A 180 16.27 -1.60 -5.35
C ALA A 180 17.40 -1.08 -4.45
N SER A 181 17.21 -1.09 -3.13
CA SER A 181 18.25 -0.69 -2.17
C SER A 181 19.44 -1.64 -2.23
N PHE A 182 19.18 -2.95 -2.17
CA PHE A 182 20.23 -3.98 -2.19
C PHE A 182 21.02 -4.04 -3.49
N GLN A 183 20.37 -3.82 -4.64
CA GLN A 183 21.09 -3.76 -5.91
C GLN A 183 22.04 -2.55 -5.99
N SER A 184 21.65 -1.43 -5.36
CA SER A 184 22.42 -0.20 -5.41
C SER A 184 23.55 -0.12 -4.39
N LYS A 185 23.44 -0.83 -3.26
CA LYS A 185 24.36 -0.71 -2.12
C LYS A 185 24.56 -2.05 -1.39
N PRO A 186 25.81 -2.47 -1.12
CA PRO A 186 26.09 -3.74 -0.44
C PRO A 186 25.64 -3.81 1.03
N ASP A 187 25.55 -2.66 1.73
CA ASP A 187 25.41 -2.61 3.19
C ASP A 187 24.16 -1.84 3.64
N VAL A 188 22.99 -2.31 3.17
CA VAL A 188 21.67 -1.70 3.46
C VAL A 188 21.34 -1.70 4.96
N VAL A 189 21.77 -2.73 5.69
CA VAL A 189 21.51 -2.87 7.13
C VAL A 189 22.27 -1.79 7.92
N ASN A 190 23.55 -1.59 7.63
CA ASN A 190 24.32 -0.54 8.28
C ASN A 190 23.80 0.86 7.92
N ASP A 191 23.38 1.10 6.67
CA ASP A 191 22.71 2.34 6.29
C ASP A 191 21.46 2.61 7.16
N CYS A 192 20.66 1.58 7.42
CA CYS A 192 19.50 1.67 8.30
C CYS A 192 19.91 1.92 9.76
N LEU A 193 20.95 1.27 10.27
CA LEU A 193 21.47 1.48 11.63
C LEU A 193 21.95 2.92 11.80
N VAL A 194 22.72 3.44 10.84
CA VAL A 194 23.19 4.82 10.84
C VAL A 194 22.00 5.80 10.79
N ALA A 195 20.98 5.52 9.99
CA ALA A 195 19.80 6.36 9.88
C ALA A 195 18.96 6.35 11.17
N LEU A 196 18.79 5.19 11.81
CA LEU A 196 18.10 5.04 13.09
C LEU A 196 18.87 5.76 14.21
N ASN A 197 20.19 5.62 14.27
CA ASN A 197 21.03 6.31 15.25
C ASN A 197 21.02 7.84 15.10
N LYS A 198 20.77 8.35 13.89
CA LYS A 198 20.63 9.78 13.60
C LYS A 198 19.18 10.28 13.74
N SER A 199 18.26 9.42 14.14
CA SER A 199 16.86 9.79 14.29
C SER A 199 16.67 10.82 15.39
N ARG A 200 15.56 11.56 15.32
CA ARG A 200 15.19 12.56 16.33
C ARG A 200 13.77 12.32 16.76
N HIS A 201 13.55 12.24 18.07
CA HIS A 201 12.23 12.25 18.69
C HIS A 201 12.07 13.52 19.50
N TRP A 202 10.89 14.11 19.45
CA TRP A 202 10.49 15.21 20.32
C TRP A 202 8.97 15.22 20.49
N VAL A 203 8.50 15.91 21.51
CA VAL A 203 7.08 16.08 21.81
C VAL A 203 6.76 17.58 21.77
N ASP A 204 5.66 17.97 21.13
CA ASP A 204 5.21 19.37 21.13
C ASP A 204 4.41 19.74 22.38
N ASP A 205 4.05 21.02 22.51
CA ASP A 205 3.29 21.54 23.66
C ASP A 205 1.88 20.90 23.79
N GLU A 206 1.35 20.35 22.69
CA GLU A 206 0.07 19.63 22.67
C GLU A 206 0.24 18.15 23.07
N GLY A 207 1.47 17.67 23.30
CA GLY A 207 1.77 16.28 23.61
C GLY A 207 1.68 15.34 22.41
N ASN A 208 1.85 15.86 21.18
CA ASN A 208 2.00 15.06 19.98
C ASN A 208 3.46 14.61 19.83
N ASP A 209 3.66 13.35 19.51
CA ASP A 209 4.97 12.80 19.20
C ASP A 209 5.39 13.17 17.78
N PHE A 210 6.66 13.55 17.64
CA PHE A 210 7.31 13.71 16.36
C PHE A 210 8.56 12.85 16.30
N LEU A 211 8.73 12.17 15.17
CA LEU A 211 9.88 11.34 14.89
C LEU A 211 10.40 11.64 13.49
N LYS A 212 11.69 11.92 13.36
CA LYS A 212 12.35 12.10 12.06
C LYS A 212 13.40 11.02 11.86
N ILE A 213 13.16 10.12 10.92
CA ILE A 213 14.04 9.00 10.58
C ILE A 213 14.32 9.03 9.08
N ASN A 214 15.60 8.98 8.70
CA ASN A 214 16.00 8.92 7.28
C ASN A 214 15.33 10.01 6.40
N GLY A 215 15.09 11.21 6.92
CA GLY A 215 14.41 12.30 6.21
C GLY A 215 12.88 12.17 6.10
N VAL A 216 12.29 11.08 6.60
CA VAL A 216 10.84 10.89 6.78
C VAL A 216 10.43 11.53 8.10
N LEU A 217 9.38 12.36 8.08
CA LEU A 217 8.80 12.99 9.27
C LEU A 217 7.51 12.26 9.64
N ILE A 218 7.43 11.82 10.88
CA ILE A 218 6.29 11.11 11.45
C ILE A 218 5.74 11.99 12.56
N LYS A 219 4.43 12.23 12.57
CA LYS A 219 3.70 12.86 13.66
C LYS A 219 2.65 11.88 14.15
N GLN A 220 2.55 11.67 15.47
CA GLN A 220 1.45 10.95 16.09
C GLN A 220 0.78 11.82 17.17
N THR A 221 -0.52 11.97 17.09
CA THR A 221 -1.32 12.66 18.11
C THR A 221 -1.62 11.73 19.29
N ARG A 222 -2.12 12.29 20.40
CA ARG A 222 -2.46 11.52 21.61
C ARG A 222 -3.51 10.43 21.37
N ASP A 223 -4.44 10.63 20.45
CA ASP A 223 -5.48 9.67 20.07
C ASP A 223 -5.01 8.66 19.01
N GLY A 224 -3.72 8.69 18.66
CA GLY A 224 -3.07 7.75 17.77
C GLY A 224 -3.19 8.07 16.29
N TYR A 225 -3.79 9.21 15.89
CA TYR A 225 -3.75 9.66 14.50
C TYR A 225 -2.31 9.90 14.05
N VAL A 226 -1.93 9.31 12.92
CA VAL A 226 -0.56 9.37 12.39
C VAL A 226 -0.55 10.09 11.05
N SER A 227 0.45 10.96 10.88
CA SER A 227 0.82 11.60 9.60
C SER A 227 2.29 11.29 9.31
N VAL A 228 2.58 10.84 8.10
CA VAL A 228 3.93 10.53 7.63
C VAL A 228 4.19 11.34 6.37
N GLU A 229 5.11 12.28 6.48
CA GLU A 229 5.57 13.13 5.39
C GLU A 229 6.92 12.64 4.87
N ARG A 230 7.01 12.42 3.55
CA ARG A 230 8.25 12.06 2.87
C ARG A 230 8.45 12.97 1.67
N LYS A 231 9.64 13.57 1.54
CA LYS A 231 9.98 14.46 0.42
C LYS A 231 10.85 13.74 -0.61
N ASN A 232 10.62 14.03 -1.89
CA ASN A 232 11.50 13.62 -3.00
C ASN A 232 11.67 14.80 -3.97
N GLY A 233 12.80 15.51 -3.87
CA GLY A 233 12.98 16.78 -4.57
C GLY A 233 11.95 17.83 -4.10
N LEU A 234 11.14 18.34 -5.03
CA LEU A 234 10.05 19.28 -4.75
C LEU A 234 8.73 18.59 -4.37
N GLU A 235 8.62 17.29 -4.59
CA GLU A 235 7.42 16.52 -4.31
C GLU A 235 7.32 16.19 -2.82
N VAL A 236 6.12 16.33 -2.26
CA VAL A 236 5.80 15.97 -0.87
C VAL A 236 4.71 14.91 -0.89
N PHE A 237 5.01 13.76 -0.31
CA PHE A 237 4.08 12.68 -0.09
C PHE A 237 3.59 12.71 1.35
N ASP A 238 2.27 12.54 1.53
CA ASP A 238 1.62 12.60 2.83
C ASP A 238 0.70 11.37 3.01
N LEU A 239 1.07 10.52 3.97
CA LEU A 239 0.36 9.30 4.33
C LEU A 239 -0.24 9.49 5.71
N ARG A 240 -1.54 9.28 5.87
CA ARG A 240 -2.22 9.44 7.16
C ARG A 240 -3.15 8.28 7.43
N THR A 241 -3.24 7.89 8.70
CA THR A 241 -4.20 6.90 9.17
C THR A 241 -4.64 7.18 10.60
N SER A 242 -5.87 6.81 10.95
CA SER A 242 -6.40 6.90 12.31
C SER A 242 -6.80 5.52 12.84
N PRO A 243 -6.35 5.13 14.04
CA PRO A 243 -6.79 3.89 14.68
C PRO A 243 -8.24 3.94 15.17
N ASN A 244 -8.88 5.13 15.22
CA ASN A 244 -10.21 5.29 15.82
C ASN A 244 -11.36 5.06 14.84
N ASN A 245 -11.17 5.38 13.57
CA ASN A 245 -12.26 5.35 12.56
C ASN A 245 -11.79 4.84 11.19
N GLY A 246 -10.58 4.29 11.11
CA GLY A 246 -10.00 3.81 9.85
C GLY A 246 -9.78 4.90 8.81
N THR A 247 -9.89 6.18 9.17
CA THR A 247 -9.67 7.27 8.22
C THR A 247 -8.26 7.16 7.68
N VAL A 248 -8.17 7.18 6.36
CA VAL A 248 -6.93 7.10 5.63
C VAL A 248 -6.86 8.25 4.63
N ARG A 249 -5.68 8.84 4.47
CA ARG A 249 -5.38 9.78 3.39
C ARG A 249 -4.03 9.44 2.80
N PHE A 250 -3.96 9.46 1.48
CA PHE A 250 -2.70 9.32 0.76
C PHE A 250 -2.65 10.36 -0.35
N GLN A 251 -1.69 11.28 -0.27
CA GLN A 251 -1.63 12.45 -1.14
C GLN A 251 -0.23 12.62 -1.76
N SER A 252 -0.25 12.96 -3.05
CA SER A 252 0.85 13.48 -3.87
C SER A 252 0.28 14.50 -4.87
N SER A 253 1.12 15.12 -5.69
CA SER A 253 0.70 16.00 -6.79
C SER A 253 -0.08 15.24 -7.87
N PHE A 254 0.13 13.93 -8.00
CA PHE A 254 -0.52 13.08 -8.99
C PHE A 254 -1.81 12.43 -8.48
N LEU A 255 -1.88 12.13 -7.19
CA LEU A 255 -2.90 11.27 -6.58
C LEU A 255 -3.40 11.86 -5.26
N TYR A 256 -4.71 11.88 -5.08
CA TYR A 256 -5.35 12.16 -3.79
C TYR A 256 -6.33 11.03 -3.47
N VAL A 257 -6.10 10.33 -2.37
CA VAL A 257 -6.95 9.25 -1.89
C VAL A 257 -7.44 9.56 -0.49
N THR A 258 -8.73 9.31 -0.23
CA THR A 258 -9.26 9.20 1.12
C THR A 258 -10.09 7.93 1.29
N GLY A 259 -10.12 7.43 2.51
CA GLY A 259 -11.07 6.41 2.92
C GLY A 259 -11.44 6.60 4.39
N SER A 260 -12.58 6.06 4.79
CA SER A 260 -13.01 6.04 6.19
C SER A 260 -13.99 4.91 6.43
N MET A 261 -14.06 4.46 7.68
CA MET A 261 -15.07 3.54 8.21
C MET A 261 -15.98 4.21 9.25
N GLY A 262 -15.92 5.55 9.34
CA GLY A 262 -16.76 6.33 10.25
C GLY A 262 -18.22 6.37 9.81
N LYS A 263 -18.96 7.41 10.26
CA LYS A 263 -20.38 7.59 9.94
C LYS A 263 -20.69 7.58 8.43
N GLU A 264 -19.74 8.04 7.63
CA GLU A 264 -19.81 8.01 6.16
C GLU A 264 -18.64 7.17 5.62
N ALA A 265 -18.85 5.85 5.59
CA ALA A 265 -17.89 4.93 5.02
C ALA A 265 -17.71 5.21 3.52
N HIS A 266 -16.47 5.41 3.09
CA HIS A 266 -16.17 5.70 1.70
C HIS A 266 -14.75 5.33 1.32
N VAL A 267 -14.54 5.26 0.01
CA VAL A 267 -13.24 5.29 -0.66
C VAL A 267 -13.35 6.28 -1.81
N PHE A 268 -12.43 7.24 -1.85
CA PHE A 268 -12.39 8.29 -2.85
C PHE A 268 -10.99 8.40 -3.44
N VAL A 269 -10.93 8.47 -4.77
CA VAL A 269 -9.69 8.64 -5.54
C VAL A 269 -9.87 9.83 -6.46
N LYS A 270 -8.86 10.70 -6.52
CA LYS A 270 -8.80 11.81 -7.47
C LYS A 270 -7.42 11.89 -8.10
N SER A 271 -7.40 12.08 -9.42
CA SER A 271 -6.21 12.49 -10.18
C SER A 271 -6.65 13.48 -11.25
N LYS A 272 -6.20 14.74 -11.11
CA LYS A 272 -6.65 15.87 -11.94
C LYS A 272 -8.19 15.99 -11.91
N GLU A 273 -8.83 15.90 -13.09
CA GLU A 273 -10.28 15.99 -13.27
C GLU A 273 -11.00 14.64 -13.11
N ARG A 274 -10.26 13.56 -12.92
CA ARG A 274 -10.80 12.21 -12.80
C ARG A 274 -11.01 11.86 -11.36
N ARG A 275 -12.17 11.28 -11.07
CA ARG A 275 -12.58 10.93 -9.70
C ARG A 275 -13.25 9.57 -9.70
N ILE A 276 -13.02 8.80 -8.65
CA ILE A 276 -13.73 7.57 -8.36
C ILE A 276 -14.21 7.69 -6.91
N HIS A 277 -15.49 7.43 -6.67
CA HIS A 277 -16.08 7.49 -5.36
C HIS A 277 -16.91 6.25 -5.11
N TYR A 278 -16.68 5.60 -3.98
CA TYR A 278 -17.44 4.48 -3.49
C TYR A 278 -17.86 4.77 -2.05
N ASN A 279 -19.14 4.58 -1.72
CA ASN A 279 -19.69 4.85 -0.38
C ASN A 279 -20.25 3.61 0.32
N GLY A 280 -19.77 2.42 -0.04
CA GLY A 280 -20.29 1.14 0.45
C GLY A 280 -21.47 0.57 -0.35
N ALA A 281 -22.18 1.41 -1.10
CA ALA A 281 -23.34 1.00 -1.90
C ALA A 281 -23.18 1.36 -3.38
N SER A 282 -23.00 2.65 -3.65
CA SER A 282 -22.84 3.20 -5.00
C SER A 282 -21.38 3.38 -5.37
N PHE A 283 -21.05 3.17 -6.64
CA PHE A 283 -19.72 3.31 -7.20
C PHE A 283 -19.78 4.24 -8.40
N VAL A 284 -19.18 5.42 -8.29
CA VAL A 284 -19.28 6.48 -9.31
C VAL A 284 -17.91 6.84 -9.81
N VAL A 285 -17.73 6.80 -11.13
CA VAL A 285 -16.58 7.33 -11.83
C VAL A 285 -16.94 8.66 -12.51
N ARG A 286 -15.98 9.58 -12.54
CA ARG A 286 -16.11 10.87 -13.23
C ARG A 286 -14.86 11.17 -14.03
N ASN A 287 -15.04 11.77 -15.20
CA ASN A 287 -13.96 12.28 -16.02
C ASN A 287 -14.40 13.63 -16.60
N GLY A 288 -13.92 14.73 -16.02
CA GLY A 288 -14.39 16.07 -16.35
C GLY A 288 -15.89 16.21 -16.06
N GLY A 289 -16.67 16.62 -17.06
CA GLY A 289 -18.12 16.79 -16.97
C GLY A 289 -18.93 15.50 -17.00
N HIS A 290 -18.35 14.38 -17.43
CA HIS A 290 -19.08 13.11 -17.58
C HIS A 290 -19.03 12.28 -16.30
N SER A 291 -20.11 11.54 -16.03
CA SER A 291 -20.18 10.60 -14.92
C SER A 291 -20.89 9.31 -15.30
N ALA A 292 -20.41 8.20 -14.77
CA ALA A 292 -21.04 6.90 -14.92
C ALA A 292 -20.69 6.01 -13.73
N GLY A 293 -21.36 4.88 -13.56
CA GLY A 293 -21.07 4.00 -12.45
C GLY A 293 -22.16 2.98 -12.18
N PHE A 294 -22.13 2.39 -11.00
CA PHE A 294 -23.10 1.42 -10.54
C PHE A 294 -23.83 1.98 -9.32
N ASN A 295 -25.15 1.89 -9.33
CA ASN A 295 -25.96 2.23 -8.16
C ASN A 295 -25.89 1.11 -7.10
N GLU A 296 -26.62 1.29 -6.01
CA GLU A 296 -26.73 0.36 -4.87
C GLU A 296 -27.22 -1.05 -5.27
N PHE A 297 -27.92 -1.18 -6.40
CA PHE A 297 -28.40 -2.46 -6.94
C PHE A 297 -27.42 -3.08 -7.95
N GLY A 298 -26.23 -2.50 -8.13
CA GLY A 298 -25.26 -2.94 -9.13
C GLY A 298 -25.65 -2.61 -10.57
N VAL A 299 -26.68 -1.77 -10.79
CA VAL A 299 -27.15 -1.41 -12.12
C VAL A 299 -26.33 -0.23 -12.67
N LEU A 300 -25.87 -0.35 -13.92
CA LEU A 300 -25.17 0.72 -14.62
C LEU A 300 -26.04 1.98 -14.72
N LYS A 301 -25.45 3.13 -14.39
CA LYS A 301 -26.03 4.47 -14.57
C LYS A 301 -25.03 5.37 -15.29
N ILE A 302 -25.56 6.20 -16.18
CA ILE A 302 -24.80 7.21 -16.94
C ILE A 302 -25.52 8.54 -16.73
N TRP A 303 -24.76 9.59 -16.43
CA TRP A 303 -25.25 10.94 -16.18
C TRP A 303 -24.46 11.96 -17.00
#